data_AF-A0A521CWN8-F1
#
_entry.id   AF-A0A521CWN8-F1
#
_cell.length_a   1.000
_cell.length_b   1.000
_cell.length_c   1.000
_cell.angle_alpha   90.00
_cell.angle_beta   90.00
_cell.angle_gamma   90.00
#
_symmetry.space_group_name_H-M   'P 1'
#
loop_
_entity.id
_entity.type
_entity.pdbx_description
1 polymer ?
#
loop_
_entity_poly.entity_id
_entity_poly.type
_entity_poly.pdbx_seq_one_letter_code
_entity_poly.pdbx_strand_id
1 'polypeptide(L)'
;MKKLIASNVLLLSSLLYTLWSISKNPLYLSDISMEVQNPVSVSWFNIQIDTGIIEKSAKSIYNVSLIPIYLLVVVALVLILLSLKNR
;
A
#
# COMPACT_ATOMS: atom_id res chain seq x y z
N MET A 1 24.63 -10.89 -8.83
CA MET A 1 23.48 -11.75 -9.22
C MET A 1 22.56 -12.05 -8.05
N LYS A 2 22.97 -12.77 -7.00
CA LYS A 2 22.10 -13.13 -5.85
C LYS A 2 21.38 -11.92 -5.20
N LYS A 3 22.09 -10.80 -5.02
CA LYS A 3 21.54 -9.55 -4.45
C LYS A 3 20.43 -8.92 -5.32
N LEU A 4 20.57 -8.98 -6.66
CA LEU A 4 19.55 -8.47 -7.60
C LEU A 4 18.29 -9.33 -7.57
N ILE A 5 18.44 -10.65 -7.51
CA ILE A 5 17.31 -11.58 -7.37
C ILE A 5 16.56 -11.30 -6.06
N ALA A 6 17.29 -11.16 -4.94
CA ALA A 6 16.69 -10.83 -3.64
C ALA A 6 15.94 -9.49 -3.67
N SER A 7 16.50 -8.47 -4.33
CA SER A 7 15.83 -7.18 -4.52
C SER A 7 14.52 -7.31 -5.31
N ASN A 8 14.52 -8.05 -6.42
CA ASN A 8 13.32 -8.24 -7.23
C ASN A 8 12.24 -9.00 -6.47
N VAL A 9 12.60 -10.01 -5.68
CA VAL A 9 11.67 -10.73 -4.81
C VAL A 9 11.07 -9.78 -3.77
N LEU A 10 11.89 -8.94 -3.12
CA LEU A 10 11.41 -7.95 -2.15
C LEU A 10 10.44 -6.95 -2.77
N LEU A 11 10.73 -6.46 -3.97
CA LEU A 11 9.83 -5.56 -4.70
C LEU A 11 8.51 -6.25 -5.03
N LEU A 12 8.55 -7.50 -5.51
CA LEU A 12 7.35 -8.27 -5.81
C LEU A 12 6.52 -8.52 -4.55
N SER A 13 7.15 -8.90 -3.44
CA SER A 13 6.48 -9.09 -2.15
C SER A 13 5.86 -7.80 -1.61
N SER A 14 6.50 -6.64 -1.81
CA SER A 14 5.95 -5.34 -1.42
C SER A 14 4.68 -5.00 -2.20
N LEU A 15 4.65 -5.32 -3.51
CA LEU A 15 3.48 -5.14 -4.36
C LEU A 15 2.33 -6.04 -3.88
N LEU A 16 2.61 -7.33 -3.65
CA LEU A 16 1.63 -8.30 -3.16
C LEU A 16 1.08 -7.92 -1.79
N TYR A 17 1.93 -7.46 -0.88
CA TYR A 17 1.50 -6.97 0.43
C TYR A 17 0.57 -5.77 0.30
N THR A 18 0.87 -4.84 -0.60
CA THR A 18 0.03 -3.65 -0.85
C THR A 18 -1.35 -4.06 -1.33
N LEU A 19 -1.41 -4.94 -2.33
CA LEU A 19 -2.67 -5.48 -2.87
C LEU A 19 -3.48 -6.18 -1.77
N TRP A 20 -2.84 -7.10 -1.04
CA TRP A 20 -3.49 -7.81 0.05
C TRP A 20 -3.99 -6.87 1.17
N SER A 21 -3.20 -5.87 1.55
CA SER A 21 -3.56 -4.94 2.61
C SER A 21 -4.76 -4.06 2.24
N ILE A 22 -4.88 -3.70 0.95
CA ILE A 22 -6.05 -2.96 0.45
C ILE A 22 -7.26 -3.88 0.38
N SER A 23 -7.09 -5.14 -0.04
CA SER A 23 -8.20 -6.11 -0.17
C SER A 23 -8.70 -6.69 1.16
N LYS A 24 -7.90 -6.65 2.23
CA LYS A 24 -8.24 -7.28 3.52
C LYS A 24 -9.44 -6.64 4.21
N ASN A 25 -9.61 -5.33 4.06
CA ASN A 25 -10.72 -4.64 4.68
C ASN A 25 -11.92 -4.68 3.72
N PRO A 26 -13.04 -5.35 4.08
CA PRO A 26 -14.26 -5.23 3.29
C PRO A 26 -14.68 -3.77 3.31
N LEU A 27 -14.46 -3.10 2.17
CA LEU A 27 -14.94 -1.76 1.93
C LEU A 27 -16.44 -1.90 1.66
N TYR A 28 -17.26 -1.61 2.66
CA TYR A 28 -18.68 -1.44 2.45
C TYR A 28 -18.85 -0.15 1.64
N LEU A 29 -19.09 -0.30 0.35
CA LEU A 29 -19.51 0.77 -0.55
C LEU A 29 -21.03 0.84 -0.44
N SER A 30 -21.60 1.99 -0.08
CA SER A 30 -23.05 2.11 -0.05
C SER A 30 -23.58 2.07 -1.49
N ASP A 31 -24.73 1.43 -1.69
CA ASP A 31 -25.44 1.46 -2.98
C ASP A 31 -25.82 2.90 -3.42
N ILE A 32 -25.57 3.91 -2.58
CA ILE A 32 -25.98 5.31 -2.73
C ILE A 32 -24.77 6.28 -2.81
N SER A 33 -23.53 5.77 -2.88
CA SER A 33 -22.34 6.64 -2.96
C SER A 33 -22.09 7.15 -4.39
N MET A 34 -23.00 7.95 -4.93
CA MET A 34 -22.83 8.62 -6.24
C MET A 34 -22.18 10.02 -6.16
N GLU A 35 -21.88 10.54 -4.96
CA GLU A 35 -21.42 11.93 -4.80
C GLU A 35 -19.99 12.12 -4.27
N VAL A 36 -19.28 11.08 -3.82
CA VAL A 36 -17.91 11.26 -3.30
C VAL A 36 -16.93 11.44 -4.45
N GLN A 37 -16.55 12.70 -4.68
CA GLN A 37 -15.57 13.09 -5.69
C GLN A 37 -14.18 12.57 -5.26
N ASN A 38 -13.82 11.39 -5.78
CA ASN A 38 -12.59 10.65 -5.54
C ASN A 38 -12.42 10.09 -4.10
N PRO A 39 -12.98 8.90 -3.80
CA PRO A 39 -12.99 8.29 -2.45
C PRO A 39 -11.61 7.82 -1.96
N VAL A 40 -10.57 7.92 -2.80
CA VAL A 40 -9.20 7.52 -2.46
C VAL A 40 -8.31 8.76 -2.43
N SER A 41 -7.68 9.00 -1.28
CA SER A 41 -6.64 10.01 -1.13
C SER A 41 -5.32 9.37 -0.71
N VAL A 42 -4.24 9.82 -1.31
CA VAL A 42 -2.89 9.31 -1.02
C VAL A 42 -2.11 10.39 -0.30
N SER A 43 -1.72 10.08 0.93
CA SER A 43 -0.78 10.87 1.72
C SER A 43 0.60 10.23 1.67
N TRP A 44 1.63 10.99 2.05
CA TRP A 44 3.03 10.55 2.07
C TRP A 44 3.27 9.24 2.80
N PHE A 45 2.46 8.88 3.81
CA PHE A 45 2.66 7.67 4.60
C PHE A 45 1.45 6.75 4.65
N ASN A 46 0.32 7.15 4.08
CA ASN A 46 -0.93 6.39 4.19
C ASN A 46 -1.78 6.56 2.93
N ILE A 47 -2.50 5.51 2.57
CA ILE A 47 -3.65 5.59 1.66
C ILE A 47 -4.89 5.69 2.52
N GLN A 48 -5.68 6.72 2.31
CA GLN A 48 -6.95 6.93 2.98
C GLN A 48 -8.08 6.65 1.98
N ILE A 49 -9.02 5.80 2.40
CA ILE A 49 -10.21 5.45 1.64
C ILE A 49 -11.40 5.93 2.45
N ASP A 50 -12.11 6.94 1.93
CA ASP A 50 -13.34 7.47 2.51
C ASP A 50 -14.52 6.82 1.80
N THR A 51 -15.29 6.03 2.53
CA THR A 51 -16.48 5.36 1.99
C THR A 51 -17.72 6.23 2.11
N GLY A 52 -17.66 7.37 2.80
CA GLY A 52 -18.79 8.27 3.04
C GLY A 52 -19.87 7.72 3.97
N ILE A 53 -19.68 6.53 4.55
CA ILE A 53 -20.69 5.85 5.38
C ILE A 53 -20.45 6.12 6.87
N ILE A 54 -21.28 6.96 7.49
CA ILE A 54 -21.34 7.11 8.95
C ILE A 54 -22.44 6.19 9.49
N GLU A 55 -22.14 4.89 9.61
CA GLU A 55 -22.97 3.98 10.42
C GLU A 55 -22.44 3.94 11.86
N LYS A 56 -23.34 3.84 12.84
CA LYS A 56 -23.06 3.92 14.29
C LYS A 56 -21.95 2.97 14.81
N SER A 57 -21.55 1.97 14.02
CA SER A 57 -20.53 0.97 14.37
C SER A 57 -19.42 0.78 13.33
N ALA A 58 -19.47 1.47 12.17
CA ALA A 58 -18.52 1.27 11.08
C ALA A 58 -17.66 2.52 10.88
N LYS A 59 -16.35 2.34 10.68
CA LYS A 59 -15.46 3.44 10.32
C LYS A 59 -15.75 3.88 8.88
N SER A 60 -16.11 5.13 8.69
CA SER A 60 -16.24 5.76 7.36
C SER A 60 -14.89 5.94 6.65
N ILE A 61 -13.80 6.02 7.43
CA ILE A 61 -12.45 6.31 6.94
C ILE A 61 -11.53 5.15 7.26
N TYR A 62 -10.95 4.57 6.22
CA TYR A 62 -9.95 3.50 6.30
C TYR A 62 -8.57 4.06 5.97
N ASN A 63 -7.61 3.83 6.87
CA ASN A 63 -6.21 4.23 6.67
C ASN A 63 -5.35 2.98 6.50
N VAL A 64 -4.68 2.86 5.36
CA VAL A 64 -3.70 1.84 5.06
C VAL A 64 -2.31 2.47 5.15
N SER A 65 -1.45 1.96 6.03
CA SER A 65 -0.10 2.51 6.18
C SER A 65 0.84 2.04 5.07
N LEU A 66 1.57 3.00 4.49
CA LEU A 66 2.61 2.78 3.49
C LEU A 66 4.00 2.56 4.09
N ILE A 67 4.19 2.82 5.38
CA ILE A 67 5.47 2.65 6.10
C ILE A 67 6.10 1.26 5.86
N PRO A 68 5.39 0.13 6.03
CA PRO A 68 5.99 -1.19 5.78
C PRO A 68 6.42 -1.38 4.32
N ILE A 69 5.71 -0.77 3.36
CA ILE A 69 6.04 -0.83 1.93
C ILE A 69 7.32 -0.04 1.66
N TYR A 70 7.43 1.18 2.19
CA TYR A 70 8.64 1.99 2.01
C TYR A 70 9.87 1.34 2.60
N LEU A 71 9.76 0.67 3.75
CA LEU A 71 10.87 -0.06 4.34
C LEU A 71 11.38 -1.15 3.38
N LEU A 72 10.49 -1.95 2.80
CA LEU A 72 10.86 -2.98 1.83
C LEU A 72 11.51 -2.40 0.57
N VAL A 73 10.97 -1.29 0.05
CA VAL A 73 11.54 -0.59 -1.12
C VAL A 73 12.93 -0.05 -0.83
N VAL A 74 13.16 0.57 0.33
CA VAL A 74 14.48 1.07 0.73
C VAL A 74 15.49 -0.07 0.81
N VAL A 75 15.13 -1.20 1.43
CA VAL A 75 16.01 -2.39 1.50
C VAL A 75 16.34 -2.90 0.10
N ALA A 76 15.35 -2.96 -0.80
CA ALA A 76 15.56 -3.36 -2.18
C ALA A 76 16.54 -2.43 -2.91
N LEU A 77 16.37 -1.10 -2.79
CA LEU A 77 17.27 -0.11 -3.37
C LEU A 77 18.71 -0.26 -2.86
N VAL A 78 18.90 -0.47 -1.56
CA VAL A 78 20.22 -0.73 -0.97
C VAL A 78 20.86 -1.98 -1.57
N LEU A 79 20.10 -3.06 -1.77
CA LEU A 79 20.61 -4.28 -2.39
C LEU A 79 21.01 -4.09 -3.86
N ILE A 80 20.25 -3.27 -4.61
CA ILE A 80 20.60 -2.90 -5.99
C ILE A 80 21.92 -2.12 -5.99
N LEU A 81 22.03 -1.07 -5.18
CA LEU A 81 23.24 -0.24 -5.08
C LEU A 81 24.47 -1.08 -4.68
N LEU A 82 24.32 -1.98 -3.70
CA LEU A 82 25.37 -2.93 -3.28
C LEU A 82 25.71 -3.96 -4.35
N SER A 83 24.79 -4.26 -5.27
CA SER A 83 25.08 -5.13 -6.41
C SER A 83 25.77 -4.39 -7.55
N LEU A 84 25.54 -3.09 -7.69
CA LEU A 84 26.19 -2.23 -8.68
C LEU A 84 27.62 -1.88 -8.23
N LYS A 85 27.84 -1.60 -6.94
CA LYS A 85 29.19 -1.31 -6.39
C LYS A 85 30.16 -2.50 -6.50
N ASN A 86 29.64 -3.73 -6.42
CA ASN A 86 30.45 -4.95 -6.45
C ASN A 86 30.64 -5.52 -7.87
N ARG A 87 30.23 -4.78 -8.90
CA ARG A 87 30.39 -5.14 -10.31
C ARG A 87 31.46 -4.27 -10.93
#